data_AF-A0A850B8W9-F1
#
_entry.id   AF-A0A850B8W9-F1
#
_cell.length_a   1.000
_cell.length_b   1.000
_cell.length_c   1.000
_cell.angle_alpha   90.00
_cell.angle_beta   90.00
_cell.angle_gamma   90.00
#
_symmetry.space_group_name_H-M   'P 1'
#
loop_
_entity.id
_entity.type
_entity.pdbx_description
1 polymer ?
#
loop_
_entity_poly.entity_id
_entity_poly.type
_entity_poly.pdbx_seq_one_letter_code
_entity_poly.pdbx_strand_id
1 'polypeptide(L)'
;MSKEGSVAPKERVNITYKPATGNAKEEVELPLKLLMLGDYTQRPDPTPLEDRKPINVDKDNFQKVMSEQKLAVNFAVKDQLSEDSSNELNVNLKFRRLSDMEPEAIANQVPELKKLLDLRAALTALKGPLGNEKAFRNKIQQILGDPGQRNKLINELGLKKEGE
;
A
#
# COMPACT_ATOMS: atom_id res chain seq x y z
N MET A 1 -14.99 -1.73 -4.39
CA MET A 1 -16.35 -1.70 -4.99
C MET A 1 -16.18 -1.68 -6.49
N SER A 2 -16.36 -2.84 -7.10
CA SER A 2 -16.31 -3.10 -8.53
C SER A 2 -17.35 -2.26 -9.25
N LYS A 3 -16.96 -1.57 -10.33
CA LYS A 3 -17.91 -0.78 -11.15
C LYS A 3 -18.86 -1.75 -11.85
N GLU A 4 -20.07 -1.90 -11.32
CA GLU A 4 -21.16 -2.56 -12.03
C GLU A 4 -21.47 -1.75 -13.30
N GLY A 5 -21.49 -2.44 -14.44
CA GLY A 5 -21.74 -1.83 -15.74
C GLY A 5 -23.12 -1.17 -15.78
N SER A 6 -23.14 0.13 -16.08
CA SER A 6 -24.38 0.89 -16.25
C SER A 6 -25.05 0.45 -17.55
N VAL A 7 -26.13 -0.34 -17.45
CA VAL A 7 -27.06 -0.58 -18.56
C VAL A 7 -28.10 0.54 -18.55
N ALA A 8 -28.40 1.11 -19.72
CA ALA A 8 -29.40 2.15 -19.87
C ALA A 8 -30.75 1.73 -19.25
N PRO A 9 -31.36 2.52 -18.34
CA PRO A 9 -32.56 2.10 -17.62
C PRO A 9 -33.75 1.93 -18.58
N LYS A 10 -34.37 0.75 -18.60
CA LYS A 10 -35.65 0.52 -19.29
C LYS A 10 -36.78 1.12 -18.45
N GLU A 11 -37.62 1.93 -19.08
CA GLU A 11 -38.77 2.60 -18.47
C GLU A 11 -39.80 1.60 -17.91
N ARG A 12 -39.68 1.24 -16.63
CA ARG A 12 -40.80 0.96 -15.71
C ARG A 12 -40.39 1.38 -14.31
N VAL A 13 -41.04 2.43 -13.81
CA VAL A 13 -40.75 3.04 -12.50
C VAL A 13 -41.51 2.28 -11.41
N ASN A 14 -40.79 1.59 -10.53
CA ASN A 14 -41.35 1.11 -9.27
C ASN A 14 -41.15 2.22 -8.23
N ILE A 15 -42.19 3.00 -7.98
CA ILE A 15 -42.18 4.04 -6.94
C ILE A 15 -42.33 3.35 -5.59
N THR A 16 -41.22 3.16 -4.88
CA THR A 16 -41.24 2.81 -3.45
C THR A 16 -41.02 4.08 -2.65
N TYR A 17 -41.94 4.42 -1.75
CA TYR A 17 -41.78 5.53 -0.81
C TYR A 17 -40.66 5.18 0.17
N LYS A 18 -39.46 5.70 -0.09
CA LYS A 18 -38.40 5.80 0.92
C LYS A 18 -38.49 7.20 1.52
N PRO A 19 -38.90 7.37 2.78
CA PRO A 19 -38.75 8.67 3.43
C PRO A 19 -37.26 9.04 3.38
N ALA A 20 -36.92 10.20 2.81
CA ALA A 20 -35.55 10.70 2.74
C ALA A 20 -34.92 10.88 4.15
N THR A 21 -35.77 10.90 5.18
CA THR A 21 -35.45 11.14 6.58
C THR A 21 -35.44 9.82 7.36
N GLY A 22 -34.58 8.87 6.99
CA GLY A 22 -34.34 7.69 7.83
C GLY A 22 -33.33 7.95 8.96
N ASN A 23 -32.42 8.91 8.73
CA ASN A 23 -31.37 9.34 9.67
C ASN A 23 -31.05 10.85 9.57
N ALA A 24 -31.79 11.61 8.76
CA ALA A 24 -31.58 13.04 8.65
C ALA A 24 -32.15 13.71 9.90
N LYS A 25 -31.26 14.14 10.80
CA LYS A 25 -31.61 15.05 11.89
C LYS A 25 -32.05 16.38 11.28
N GLU A 26 -33.17 16.87 11.78
CA GLU A 26 -33.69 18.22 11.55
C GLU A 26 -32.59 19.26 11.83
N GLU A 27 -32.23 20.08 10.85
CA GLU A 27 -31.31 21.21 11.07
C GLU A 27 -32.11 22.41 11.56
N VAL A 28 -31.97 22.71 12.85
CA VAL A 28 -32.37 23.99 13.45
C VAL A 28 -31.18 24.51 14.26
N GLU A 29 -30.04 24.76 13.59
CA GLU A 29 -28.92 25.56 14.10
C GLU A 29 -27.75 25.57 13.09
N LEU A 30 -26.82 26.53 13.23
CA LEU A 30 -25.55 26.50 12.49
C LEU A 30 -24.79 25.20 12.85
N PRO A 31 -24.30 24.44 11.85
CA PRO A 31 -23.56 23.22 12.13
C PRO A 31 -22.31 23.54 12.97
N LEU A 32 -22.06 22.75 14.01
CA LEU A 32 -20.85 22.85 14.81
C LEU A 32 -19.63 22.62 13.92
N LYS A 33 -18.94 23.70 13.55
CA LYS A 33 -17.69 23.65 12.79
C LYS A 33 -16.51 23.68 13.75
N LEU A 34 -15.70 22.62 13.72
CA LEU A 34 -14.48 22.54 14.50
C LEU A 34 -13.29 22.87 13.60
N LEU A 35 -12.45 23.81 14.06
CA LEU A 35 -11.16 24.09 13.44
C LEU A 35 -10.09 23.30 14.19
N MET A 36 -9.54 22.27 13.54
CA MET A 36 -8.42 21.50 14.09
C MET A 36 -7.11 22.13 13.64
N LEU A 37 -6.27 22.51 14.61
CA LEU A 37 -4.97 23.11 14.38
C LEU A 37 -3.88 22.14 14.83
N GLY A 38 -2.86 21.96 14.00
CA GLY A 38 -1.74 21.09 14.29
C GLY A 38 -0.75 21.03 13.13
N ASP A 39 0.42 20.44 13.39
CA ASP A 39 1.35 20.11 12.32
C ASP A 39 0.97 18.79 11.67
N TYR A 40 0.38 18.89 10.47
CA TYR A 40 -0.04 17.74 9.68
C TYR A 40 0.93 17.36 8.57
N THR A 41 1.99 18.14 8.34
CA THR A 41 2.87 17.92 7.17
C THR A 41 4.34 17.74 7.52
N GLN A 42 4.75 18.05 8.76
CA GLN A 42 6.14 17.95 9.23
C GLN A 42 7.12 18.71 8.31
N ARG A 43 6.63 19.76 7.64
CA ARG A 43 7.43 20.64 6.78
C ARG A 43 7.14 22.10 7.09
N PRO A 44 8.16 22.97 7.08
CA PRO A 44 7.96 24.40 7.22
C PRO A 44 7.22 24.94 5.99
N ASP A 45 6.16 25.69 6.24
CA ASP A 45 5.46 26.46 5.22
C ASP A 45 5.86 27.93 5.38
N PRO A 46 6.47 28.58 4.37
CA PRO A 46 6.89 29.98 4.44
C PRO A 46 5.70 30.96 4.36
N THR A 47 4.51 30.49 4.01
CA THR A 47 3.31 31.33 3.87
C THR A 47 2.93 31.92 5.23
N PRO A 48 2.70 33.24 5.36
CA PRO A 48 2.19 33.84 6.59
C PRO A 48 0.87 33.20 7.05
N LEU A 49 0.60 33.17 8.36
CA LEU A 49 -0.56 32.46 8.91
C LEU A 49 -1.89 33.02 8.38
N GLU A 50 -1.95 34.34 8.20
CA GLU A 50 -3.09 35.08 7.67
C GLU A 50 -3.48 34.69 6.24
N ASP A 51 -2.51 34.22 5.45
CA ASP A 51 -2.71 33.82 4.05
C ASP A 51 -3.06 32.32 3.91
N ARG A 52 -2.90 31.53 4.99
CA ARG A 52 -3.19 30.09 4.99
C ARG A 52 -4.69 29.85 5.08
N LYS A 53 -5.24 29.20 4.05
CA LYS A 53 -6.67 28.85 4.00
C LYS A 53 -6.95 27.54 4.71
N PRO A 54 -7.98 27.46 5.59
CA PRO A 54 -8.44 26.20 6.15
C PRO A 54 -9.06 25.35 5.03
N ILE A 55 -8.83 24.04 5.11
CA ILE A 55 -9.38 23.06 4.18
C ILE A 55 -10.54 22.34 4.89
N ASN A 56 -11.70 22.31 4.25
CA ASN A 56 -12.83 21.56 4.78
C ASN A 56 -12.62 20.06 4.53
N VAL A 57 -12.83 19.24 5.56
CA VAL A 57 -12.64 17.79 5.52
C VAL A 57 -13.92 17.09 5.97
N ASP A 58 -14.41 16.18 5.14
CA ASP A 58 -15.56 15.32 5.41
C ASP A 58 -15.24 13.87 5.03
N LYS A 59 -16.21 12.97 5.21
CA LYS A 59 -16.02 11.53 4.94
C LYS A 59 -15.77 11.23 3.46
N ASP A 60 -16.27 12.07 2.55
CA ASP A 60 -16.24 11.83 1.11
C ASP A 60 -14.96 12.40 0.48
N ASN A 61 -14.41 13.47 1.06
CA ASN A 61 -13.24 14.18 0.51
C ASN A 61 -11.90 13.87 1.21
N PHE A 62 -11.91 13.15 2.34
CA PHE A 62 -10.71 12.92 3.16
C PHE A 62 -9.50 12.38 2.36
N GLN A 63 -9.72 11.36 1.52
CA GLN A 63 -8.63 10.77 0.73
C GLN A 63 -8.05 11.74 -0.29
N LYS A 64 -8.91 12.58 -0.89
CA LYS A 64 -8.47 13.60 -1.84
C LYS A 64 -7.60 14.63 -1.15
N VAL A 65 -8.08 15.17 -0.03
CA VAL A 65 -7.32 16.14 0.78
C VAL A 65 -5.97 15.56 1.18
N MET A 66 -5.94 14.33 1.71
CA MET A 66 -4.70 13.65 2.10
C MET A 66 -3.71 13.50 0.92
N SER A 67 -4.22 13.13 -0.27
CA SER A 67 -3.37 12.98 -1.45
C SER A 67 -2.77 14.31 -1.94
N GLU A 68 -3.53 15.40 -1.85
CA GLU A 68 -3.09 16.75 -2.25
C GLU A 68 -2.08 17.34 -1.26
N GLN A 69 -2.14 16.92 0.01
CA GLN A 69 -1.15 17.29 1.01
C GLN A 69 0.23 16.69 0.78
N LYS A 70 0.40 15.71 -0.13
CA LYS A 70 1.71 15.11 -0.50
C LYS A 70 2.57 14.76 0.73
N LEU A 71 1.96 14.09 1.69
CA LEU A 71 2.61 13.73 2.94
C LEU A 71 3.79 12.79 2.64
N ALA A 72 4.98 13.17 3.10
CA ALA A 72 6.19 12.39 2.93
C ALA A 72 7.04 12.43 4.20
N VAL A 73 7.65 11.30 4.54
CA VAL A 73 8.50 11.17 5.74
C VAL A 73 9.79 10.47 5.33
N ASN A 74 10.92 11.10 5.66
CA ASN A 74 12.26 10.59 5.38
C ASN A 74 13.03 10.47 6.69
N PHE A 75 13.47 9.27 7.04
CA PHE A 75 14.23 9.03 8.26
C PHE A 75 15.07 7.76 8.13
N ALA A 76 16.11 7.67 8.95
CA ALA A 76 16.92 6.48 9.11
C ALA A 76 16.31 5.59 10.20
N VAL A 77 16.23 4.29 9.93
CA VAL A 77 15.85 3.26 10.91
C VAL A 77 16.96 2.25 11.05
N LYS A 78 17.00 1.54 12.17
CA LYS A 78 17.95 0.44 12.36
C LYS A 78 17.71 -0.67 11.32
N ASP A 79 18.75 -1.09 10.62
CA ASP A 79 18.68 -2.23 9.72
C ASP A 79 18.61 -3.55 10.51
N GLN A 80 17.68 -4.41 10.12
CA GLN A 80 17.45 -5.75 10.68
C GLN A 80 17.48 -6.83 9.59
N LEU A 81 17.82 -6.45 8.35
CA LEU A 81 17.91 -7.35 7.20
C LEU A 81 19.33 -7.89 7.05
N SER A 82 20.36 -7.11 7.40
CA SER A 82 21.75 -7.55 7.46
C SER A 82 22.13 -8.11 8.83
N GLU A 83 23.16 -8.95 8.88
CA GLU A 83 23.73 -9.46 10.13
C GLU A 83 24.41 -8.34 10.95
N ASP A 84 24.79 -7.23 10.29
CA ASP A 84 25.41 -6.07 10.92
C ASP A 84 24.37 -5.13 11.55
N SER A 85 24.20 -5.27 12.87
CA SER A 85 23.23 -4.48 13.66
C SER A 85 23.58 -2.99 13.83
N SER A 86 24.72 -2.52 13.31
CA SER A 86 25.13 -1.11 13.31
C SER A 86 24.68 -0.34 12.08
N ASN A 87 24.14 -1.03 11.06
CA ASN A 87 23.71 -0.38 9.83
C ASN A 87 22.36 0.33 10.02
N GLU A 88 22.20 1.42 9.30
CA GLU A 88 20.95 2.17 9.21
C GLU A 88 20.38 2.06 7.80
N LEU A 89 19.06 1.86 7.73
CA LEU A 89 18.27 1.83 6.52
C LEU A 89 17.51 3.15 6.38
N ASN A 90 17.77 3.87 5.30
CA ASN A 90 17.03 5.09 4.98
C ASN A 90 15.69 4.75 4.35
N VAL A 91 14.60 5.19 4.96
CA VAL A 91 13.25 5.01 4.43
C VAL A 91 12.68 6.34 3.92
N ASN A 92 12.05 6.28 2.75
CA ASN A 92 11.34 7.40 2.14
C ASN A 92 9.90 6.95 1.88
N LEU A 93 8.99 7.43 2.70
CA LEU A 93 7.58 7.05 2.68
C LEU A 93 6.74 8.20 2.13
N LYS A 94 5.77 7.86 1.29
CA LYS A 94 4.78 8.78 0.71
C LYS A 94 3.39 8.26 0.99
N PHE A 95 2.53 9.11 1.54
CA PHE A 95 1.17 8.75 1.91
C PHE A 95 0.17 9.54 1.07
N ARG A 96 -0.67 8.84 0.30
CA ARG A 96 -1.73 9.46 -0.52
C ARG A 96 -3.13 9.11 -0.01
N ARG A 97 -3.26 8.01 0.72
CA ARG A 97 -4.51 7.47 1.25
C ARG A 97 -4.23 6.73 2.56
N LEU A 98 -5.28 6.47 3.33
CA LEU A 98 -5.15 5.83 4.64
C LEU A 98 -4.52 4.43 4.55
N SER A 99 -4.84 3.65 3.51
CA SER A 99 -4.25 2.32 3.31
C SER A 99 -2.74 2.36 3.03
N ASP A 100 -2.17 3.52 2.69
CA ASP A 100 -0.72 3.63 2.50
C ASP A 100 0.04 3.55 3.84
N MET A 101 -0.67 3.65 4.97
CA MET A 101 -0.13 3.46 6.33
C MET A 101 -0.14 1.98 6.75
N GLU A 102 -0.70 1.08 5.93
CA GLU A 102 -0.67 -0.35 6.22
C GLU A 102 0.73 -0.93 5.96
N PRO A 103 1.17 -1.96 6.73
CA PRO A 103 2.51 -2.52 6.60
C PRO A 103 2.84 -3.01 5.19
N GLU A 104 1.86 -3.55 4.47
CA GLU A 104 2.03 -4.00 3.09
C GLU A 104 2.36 -2.84 2.15
N ALA A 105 1.65 -1.72 2.26
CA ALA A 105 1.91 -0.54 1.45
C ALA A 105 3.25 0.12 1.79
N ILE A 106 3.62 0.12 3.08
CA ILE A 106 4.93 0.60 3.54
C ILE A 106 6.06 -0.29 2.98
N ALA A 107 5.95 -1.61 3.12
CA ALA A 107 6.94 -2.55 2.62
C ALA A 107 7.09 -2.51 1.09
N ASN A 108 6.02 -2.20 0.36
CA ASN A 108 6.07 -1.97 -1.10
C ASN A 108 6.82 -0.68 -1.51
N GLN A 109 6.92 0.30 -0.61
CA GLN A 109 7.65 1.56 -0.87
C GLN A 109 9.14 1.46 -0.56
N VAL A 110 9.54 0.56 0.34
CA VAL A 110 10.94 0.31 0.70
C VAL A 110 11.53 -0.76 -0.24
N PRO A 111 12.50 -0.42 -1.10
CA PRO A 111 13.00 -1.34 -2.14
C PRO A 111 13.51 -2.70 -1.60
N GLU A 112 14.16 -2.69 -0.44
CA GLU A 112 14.73 -3.86 0.21
C GLU A 112 13.62 -4.82 0.67
N LEU A 113 12.58 -4.29 1.31
CA LEU A 113 11.42 -5.07 1.76
C LEU A 113 10.57 -5.55 0.59
N LYS A 114 10.46 -4.77 -0.48
CA LYS A 114 9.75 -5.16 -1.70
C LYS A 114 10.35 -6.43 -2.31
N LYS A 115 11.69 -6.53 -2.39
CA LYS A 115 12.35 -7.76 -2.87
C LYS A 115 11.98 -8.98 -2.03
N LEU A 116 11.86 -8.82 -0.71
CA LEU A 116 11.45 -9.91 0.19
C LEU A 116 9.97 -10.29 0.01
N LEU A 117 9.10 -9.31 -0.24
CA LEU A 117 7.70 -9.56 -0.59
C LEU A 117 7.57 -10.32 -1.92
N ASP A 118 8.32 -9.91 -2.93
CA ASP A 118 8.35 -10.57 -4.24
C ASP A 118 8.88 -12.01 -4.11
N LEU A 119 9.93 -12.22 -3.31
CA LEU A 119 10.45 -13.54 -2.99
C LEU A 119 9.40 -14.41 -2.28
N ARG A 120 8.70 -13.85 -1.27
CA ARG A 120 7.62 -14.55 -0.58
C ARG A 120 6.49 -14.93 -1.55
N ALA A 121 6.12 -14.04 -2.46
CA ALA A 121 5.10 -14.31 -3.48
C ALA A 121 5.55 -15.46 -4.40
N ALA A 122 6.79 -15.45 -4.87
CA ALA A 122 7.37 -16.52 -5.68
C ALA A 122 7.40 -17.87 -4.95
N LEU A 123 7.81 -17.89 -3.68
CA LEU A 123 7.81 -19.10 -2.85
C LEU A 123 6.40 -19.62 -2.57
N THR A 124 5.44 -18.72 -2.38
CA THR A 124 4.02 -19.09 -2.18
C THR A 124 3.43 -19.68 -3.45
N ALA A 125 3.74 -19.12 -4.62
CA ALA A 125 3.35 -19.67 -5.91
C ALA A 125 3.98 -21.04 -6.15
N LEU A 126 5.25 -21.25 -5.76
CA LEU A 126 5.95 -22.52 -5.86
C LEU A 126 5.37 -23.62 -4.95
N LYS A 127 4.85 -23.24 -3.78
CA LYS A 127 4.28 -24.17 -2.80
C LYS A 127 3.08 -24.95 -3.35
N GLY A 128 2.25 -24.33 -4.19
CA GLY A 128 1.07 -24.99 -4.77
C GLY A 128 1.41 -26.21 -5.64
N PRO A 129 2.15 -26.02 -6.75
CA PRO A 129 2.55 -27.11 -7.65
C PRO A 129 3.41 -28.19 -6.97
N LEU A 130 4.27 -27.83 -6.02
CA LEU A 130 5.09 -28.79 -5.25
C LEU A 130 4.27 -29.84 -4.49
N GLY A 131 3.10 -29.44 -3.99
CA GLY A 131 2.19 -30.33 -3.27
C GLY A 131 1.44 -31.28 -4.20
N ASN A 132 1.01 -30.77 -5.36
CA ASN A 132 0.04 -31.45 -6.22
C ASN A 132 0.68 -32.26 -7.36
N GLU A 133 1.83 -31.84 -7.90
CA GLU A 133 2.47 -32.50 -9.04
C GLU A 133 3.74 -33.26 -8.66
N LYS A 134 3.66 -34.60 -8.64
CA LYS A 134 4.82 -35.48 -8.42
C LYS A 134 5.92 -35.27 -9.47
N ALA A 135 5.55 -35.01 -10.72
CA ALA A 135 6.50 -34.77 -11.81
C ALA A 135 7.36 -33.52 -11.57
N PHE A 136 6.74 -32.43 -11.10
CA PHE A 136 7.43 -31.19 -10.76
C PHE A 136 8.43 -31.40 -9.60
N ARG A 137 8.00 -32.11 -8.54
CA ARG A 137 8.86 -32.47 -7.40
C ARG A 137 10.09 -33.27 -7.83
N ASN A 138 9.89 -34.31 -8.66
CA ASN A 138 10.98 -35.16 -9.14
C ASN A 138 11.98 -34.36 -9.99
N LYS A 139 11.50 -33.44 -10.85
CA LYS A 139 12.37 -32.55 -11.63
C LYS A 139 13.19 -31.62 -10.75
N ILE A 140 12.61 -31.03 -9.70
CA ILE A 140 13.36 -30.20 -8.75
C ILE A 140 14.43 -31.02 -8.02
N GLN A 141 14.12 -32.24 -7.60
CA GLN A 141 15.11 -33.13 -6.96
C GLN A 141 16.25 -33.50 -7.93
N GLN A 142 15.95 -33.74 -9.21
CA GLN A 142 16.95 -34.02 -10.23
C GLN A 142 17.88 -32.81 -10.46
N ILE A 143 17.32 -31.61 -10.57
CA ILE A 143 18.07 -30.36 -10.72
C ILE A 143 18.92 -30.08 -9.47
N LEU A 144 18.39 -30.35 -8.27
CA LEU A 144 19.17 -30.24 -7.04
C LEU A 144 20.31 -31.26 -6.97
N GLY A 145 20.12 -32.46 -7.54
CA GLY A 145 21.15 -33.51 -7.58
C GLY A 145 22.32 -33.21 -8.52
N ASP A 146 22.10 -32.39 -9.56
CA ASP A 146 23.12 -32.01 -10.54
C ASP A 146 23.71 -30.61 -10.27
N PRO A 147 24.96 -30.51 -9.75
CA PRO A 147 25.60 -29.22 -9.49
C PRO A 147 25.82 -28.38 -10.76
N GLY A 148 25.91 -28.99 -11.94
CA GLY A 148 26.08 -28.29 -13.22
C GLY A 148 24.81 -27.54 -13.66
N GLN A 149 23.64 -28.16 -13.51
CA GLN A 149 22.37 -27.51 -13.80
C GLN A 149 22.01 -26.46 -12.76
N ARG A 150 22.30 -26.75 -11.48
CA ARG A 150 22.10 -25.79 -10.38
C ARG A 150 22.85 -24.49 -10.62
N ASN A 151 24.12 -24.56 -11.01
CA ASN A 151 24.93 -23.36 -11.26
C ASN A 151 24.45 -22.58 -12.48
N LYS A 152 23.95 -23.24 -13.54
CA LYS A 152 23.33 -22.57 -14.69
C LYS A 152 22.07 -21.79 -14.28
N LEU A 153 21.20 -22.41 -13.48
CA LEU A 153 19.99 -21.77 -12.96
C LEU A 153 20.29 -20.61 -12.01
N ILE A 154 21.28 -20.75 -11.11
CA ILE A 154 21.71 -19.66 -10.21
C ILE A 154 22.23 -18.47 -11.02
N ASN A 155 22.96 -18.73 -12.12
CA ASN A 155 23.45 -17.70 -13.02
C ASN A 155 22.32 -17.00 -13.78
N GLU A 156 21.31 -17.74 -14.28
CA GLU A 156 20.13 -17.15 -14.93
C GLU A 156 19.25 -16.35 -13.96
N LEU A 157 19.16 -16.79 -12.70
CA LEU A 157 18.39 -16.10 -11.66
C LEU A 157 19.11 -14.86 -11.10
N GLY A 158 20.35 -14.60 -11.53
CA GLY A 158 21.13 -13.45 -11.06
C GLY A 158 21.47 -13.50 -9.57
N LEU A 159 21.34 -14.66 -8.92
CA LEU A 159 21.60 -14.86 -7.48
C LEU A 159 23.07 -15.14 -7.18
N LYS A 160 24.00 -14.69 -8.03
CA LYS A 160 25.42 -14.71 -7.66
C LYS A 160 25.55 -13.86 -6.40
N LYS A 161 26.05 -14.47 -5.32
CA LYS A 161 26.61 -13.72 -4.20
C LYS A 161 27.72 -12.83 -4.77
N GLU A 162 27.45 -11.53 -4.88
CA GLU A 162 28.52 -10.55 -4.96
C GLU A 162 29.13 -10.47 -3.54
N GLY A 163 30.40 -10.87 -3.40
CA GLY A 163 31.17 -10.91 -2.14
C GLY A 163 31.17 -12.32 -1.51
N GLU A 164 32.27 -13.08 -1.34
CA GLU A 164 33.67 -12.75 -0.95
C GLU A 164 34.32 -11.47 -1.46
#